data_AF-K3VZS9-F1
#
_entry.id   AF-K3VZS9-F1
#
_cell.length_a   1.000
_cell.length_b   1.000
_cell.length_c   1.000
_cell.angle_alpha   90.00
_cell.angle_beta   90.00
_cell.angle_gamma   90.00
#
_symmetry.space_group_name_H-M   'P 1'
#
loop_
_entity.id
_entity.type
_entity.pdbx_description
1 polymer ?
#
loop_
_entity_poly.entity_id
_entity_poly.type
_entity_poly.pdbx_seq_one_letter_code
_entity_poly.pdbx_strand_id
1 'polypeptide(L)'
;MLRVDDLLNPIDDPEQPEQPGQSDQPDQPDEPGQPGPSNQEDKPVKCTRCPRNAVEGKAYCQLCADSNKRSNKNTREKYKEEGKCSQCPEKLDRDGTRCKKCNDKENKRAREKRKEKK
;
A
#
# COMPACT_ATOMS: atom_id res chain seq x y z
N MET A 1 -22.22 38.38 16.87
CA MET A 1 -21.51 39.35 16.01
C MET A 1 -20.15 38.77 15.69
N LEU A 2 -19.86 38.61 14.39
CA LEU A 2 -18.59 38.17 13.81
C LEU A 2 -17.42 39.03 14.31
N ARG A 3 -16.22 38.43 14.47
CA ARG A 3 -14.96 38.93 13.87
C ARG A 3 -14.08 37.72 13.57
N VAL A 4 -13.76 37.56 12.29
CA VAL A 4 -13.04 36.43 11.65
C VAL A 4 -11.67 36.88 11.15
N ASP A 5 -11.10 37.92 11.77
CA ASP A 5 -9.96 38.65 11.23
C ASP A 5 -8.84 38.65 12.25
N ASP A 6 -7.95 37.65 12.20
CA ASP A 6 -6.54 37.85 12.57
C ASP A 6 -5.56 36.75 12.14
N LEU A 7 -5.74 36.06 11.00
CA LEU A 7 -4.65 35.21 10.46
C LEU A 7 -4.57 35.28 8.93
N LEU A 8 -4.67 36.50 8.39
CA LEU A 8 -4.01 36.81 7.11
C LEU A 8 -2.51 36.92 7.38
N ASN A 9 -1.80 35.79 7.32
CA ASN A 9 -0.37 35.83 7.03
C ASN A 9 -0.22 35.73 5.50
N PRO A 10 0.47 36.70 4.86
CA PRO A 10 0.74 36.67 3.43
C PRO A 10 1.65 35.48 3.10
N ILE A 11 1.23 34.67 2.13
CA ILE A 11 2.05 33.62 1.54
C ILE A 11 3.08 34.34 0.66
N ASP A 12 4.33 34.29 1.10
CA ASP A 12 5.49 34.68 0.31
C ASP A 12 5.52 33.81 -0.96
N ASP A 13 5.43 34.46 -2.11
CA ASP A 13 5.40 33.86 -3.44
C ASP A 13 6.81 33.33 -3.77
N PRO A 14 7.02 32.02 -3.98
CA PRO A 14 8.30 31.58 -4.48
C PRO A 14 8.40 31.94 -5.96
N GLU A 15 9.18 32.99 -6.25
CA GLU A 15 9.64 33.37 -7.58
C GLU A 15 9.97 32.12 -8.42
N GLN A 16 9.18 31.86 -9.45
CA GLN A 16 9.54 30.88 -10.47
C GLN A 16 10.66 31.46 -11.34
N PRO A 17 11.77 30.73 -11.57
CA PRO A 17 12.79 31.19 -12.49
C PRO A 17 12.23 31.20 -13.92
N GLU A 18 12.43 32.34 -14.57
CA GLU A 18 12.02 32.66 -15.93
C GLU A 18 12.53 31.61 -16.94
N GLN A 19 11.62 31.08 -17.77
CA GLN A 19 12.02 30.27 -18.93
C GLN A 19 12.32 31.18 -20.12
N PRO A 20 13.54 31.15 -20.69
CA PRO A 20 13.79 31.81 -21.95
C PRO A 20 13.48 30.88 -23.13
N GLY A 21 12.68 31.40 -24.07
CA GLY A 21 12.90 31.19 -25.50
C GLY A 21 12.12 30.05 -26.16
N GLN A 22 10.94 30.38 -26.68
CA GLN A 22 10.47 29.75 -27.91
C GLN A 22 11.43 30.11 -29.04
N SER A 23 11.98 29.12 -29.74
CA SER A 23 12.35 29.26 -31.15
C SER A 23 12.48 27.88 -31.81
N ASP A 24 11.80 27.81 -32.95
CA ASP A 24 12.07 26.94 -34.11
C ASP A 24 11.94 25.42 -33.96
N GLN A 25 10.82 24.94 -34.49
CA GLN A 25 10.63 23.57 -34.93
C GLN A 25 11.43 23.36 -36.23
N PRO A 26 12.18 22.25 -36.34
CA PRO A 26 12.21 21.56 -37.62
C PRO A 26 11.93 20.05 -37.48
N ASP A 27 11.08 19.60 -38.42
CA ASP A 27 11.07 18.32 -39.12
C ASP A 27 11.33 17.02 -38.32
N GLN A 28 10.27 16.22 -38.17
CA GLN A 28 10.39 14.80 -37.80
C GLN A 28 10.97 14.00 -38.98
N PRO A 29 11.98 13.14 -38.73
CA PRO A 29 12.17 11.96 -39.54
C PRO A 29 11.91 10.68 -38.73
N ASP A 30 11.08 9.82 -39.32
CA ASP A 30 10.92 8.37 -39.18
C ASP A 30 11.53 7.63 -37.98
N GLU A 31 10.65 6.86 -37.32
CA GLU A 31 10.93 5.77 -36.39
C GLU A 31 11.99 4.81 -36.98
N PRO A 32 12.97 4.34 -36.18
CA PRO A 32 12.90 2.92 -35.87
C PRO A 32 13.45 2.58 -34.48
N GLY A 33 12.69 1.78 -33.74
CA GLY A 33 13.27 0.97 -32.66
C GLY A 33 12.32 0.78 -31.51
N GLN A 34 11.67 -0.39 -31.48
CA GLN A 34 11.09 -0.91 -30.24
C GLN A 34 12.17 -0.84 -29.14
N PRO A 35 11.93 -0.16 -28.01
CA PRO A 35 12.81 -0.33 -26.87
C PRO A 35 12.70 -1.81 -26.46
N GLY A 36 13.80 -2.54 -26.56
CA GLY A 36 13.93 -3.88 -25.98
C GLY A 36 13.53 -3.87 -24.50
N PRO A 37 13.36 -5.04 -23.85
CA PRO A 37 12.95 -5.10 -22.46
C PRO A 37 13.89 -4.22 -21.64
N SER A 38 13.36 -3.11 -21.13
CA SER A 38 14.12 -2.08 -20.47
C SER A 38 14.86 -2.74 -19.30
N ASN A 39 16.18 -2.89 -19.44
CA ASN A 39 17.10 -3.14 -18.34
C ASN A 39 17.08 -1.87 -17.46
N GLN A 40 15.99 -1.68 -16.73
CA GLN A 40 15.98 -0.75 -15.60
C GLN A 40 16.87 -1.42 -14.56
N GLU A 41 18.12 -0.96 -14.51
CA GLU A 41 19.07 -1.22 -13.44
C GLU A 41 18.32 -1.30 -12.11
N ASP A 42 18.57 -2.37 -11.34
CA ASP A 42 17.88 -2.78 -10.11
C ASP A 42 17.89 -1.65 -9.06
N LYS A 43 17.01 -0.66 -9.24
CA LYS A 43 16.80 0.39 -8.25
C LYS A 43 16.06 -0.28 -7.11
N PRO A 44 16.63 -0.27 -5.89
CA PRO A 44 16.01 -0.96 -4.78
C PRO A 44 14.62 -0.38 -4.54
N VAL A 45 13.61 -1.25 -4.65
CA VAL A 45 12.21 -0.89 -4.44
C VAL A 45 12.09 -0.22 -3.08
N LYS A 46 11.38 0.92 -2.99
CA LYS A 46 11.19 1.64 -1.72
C LYS A 46 10.10 0.98 -0.88
N CYS A 47 10.27 1.04 0.44
CA CYS A 47 9.24 0.61 1.37
C CYS A 47 8.00 1.50 1.25
N THR A 48 6.82 0.89 1.18
CA THR A 48 5.53 1.62 1.08
C THR A 48 5.17 2.44 2.32
N ARG A 49 5.87 2.23 3.45
CA ARG A 49 5.55 2.86 4.75
C ARG A 49 6.60 3.84 5.25
N CYS A 50 7.80 3.85 4.69
CA CYS A 50 8.90 4.68 5.18
C CYS A 50 9.94 4.88 4.07
N PRO A 51 10.85 5.87 4.18
CA PRO A 51 11.80 6.19 3.11
C PRO A 51 12.90 5.14 2.88
N ARG A 52 12.95 4.07 3.68
CA ARG A 52 13.96 3.00 3.55
C ARG A 52 13.68 2.11 2.34
N ASN A 53 14.71 1.41 1.88
CA ASN A 53 14.58 0.40 0.83
C ASN A 53 13.77 -0.80 1.37
N ALA A 54 12.89 -1.35 0.54
CA ALA A 54 12.20 -2.58 0.79
C ALA A 54 13.18 -3.76 0.69
N VAL A 55 12.81 -4.87 1.33
CA VAL A 55 13.50 -6.14 1.10
C VAL A 55 13.15 -6.61 -0.31
N GLU A 56 14.11 -7.23 -1.01
CA GLU A 56 13.91 -7.79 -2.34
C GLU A 56 12.65 -8.68 -2.39
N GLY A 57 11.82 -8.45 -3.41
CA GLY A 57 10.54 -9.15 -3.59
C GLY A 57 9.45 -8.81 -2.55
N LYS A 58 9.64 -7.81 -1.68
CA LYS A 58 8.64 -7.39 -0.67
C LYS A 58 8.27 -5.92 -0.82
N ALA A 59 7.11 -5.56 -0.29
CA ALA A 59 6.61 -4.17 -0.27
C ALA A 59 7.11 -3.33 0.93
N TYR A 60 7.83 -3.95 1.87
CA TYR A 60 8.25 -3.33 3.12
C TYR A 60 9.74 -3.54 3.38
N CYS A 61 10.37 -2.57 4.06
CA CYS A 61 11.70 -2.78 4.64
C CYS A 61 11.63 -3.77 5.81
N GLN A 62 12.78 -4.34 6.18
CA GLN A 62 12.87 -5.35 7.24
C GLN A 62 12.22 -4.87 8.55
N LEU A 63 12.51 -3.63 8.97
CA LEU A 63 11.97 -3.06 10.20
C LEU A 63 10.44 -2.86 10.15
N CYS A 64 9.89 -2.43 9.02
CA CYS A 64 8.44 -2.31 8.85
C CYS A 64 7.77 -3.68 8.78
N ALA A 65 8.39 -4.67 8.15
CA ALA A 65 7.89 -6.04 8.12
C ALA A 65 7.84 -6.65 9.53
N ASP A 66 8.90 -6.46 10.32
CA ASP A 66 8.98 -6.96 11.70
C ASP A 66 8.01 -6.24 12.64
N SER A 67 7.84 -4.93 12.45
CA SER A 67 6.84 -4.14 13.19
C SER A 67 5.42 -4.63 12.85
N ASN A 68 5.11 -4.82 11.57
CA ASN A 68 3.81 -5.32 11.13
C ASN A 68 3.54 -6.73 11.67
N LYS A 69 4.55 -7.61 11.67
CA LYS A 69 4.46 -8.96 12.25
C LYS A 69 4.15 -8.90 13.75
N ARG A 70 4.85 -8.04 14.50
CA ARG A 70 4.60 -7.82 15.93
C ARG A 70 3.19 -7.28 16.20
N SER A 71 2.77 -6.28 15.43
CA SER A 71 1.43 -5.70 15.52
C SER A 71 0.34 -6.75 15.27
N ASN A 72 0.44 -7.51 14.18
CA ASN A 72 -0.50 -8.59 13.86
C ASN A 72 -0.54 -9.68 14.95
N LYS A 73 0.61 -10.02 15.54
CA LYS A 73 0.66 -10.97 16.65
C LYS A 73 -0.10 -10.42 17.87
N ASN A 74 0.18 -9.19 18.28
CA ASN A 74 -0.49 -8.54 19.40
C ASN A 74 -2.01 -8.47 19.16
N THR A 75 -2.43 -8.04 17.97
CA THR A 75 -3.85 -8.07 17.59
C THR A 75 -4.42 -9.47 17.75
N ARG A 76 -3.79 -10.50 17.19
CA ARG A 76 -4.27 -11.89 17.32
C ARG A 76 -4.40 -12.33 18.78
N GLU A 77 -3.43 -12.01 19.63
CA GLU A 77 -3.46 -12.33 21.06
C GLU A 77 -4.62 -11.62 21.76
N LYS A 78 -4.81 -10.33 21.52
CA LYS A 78 -5.95 -9.55 22.04
C LYS A 78 -7.30 -10.15 21.65
N TYR A 79 -7.49 -10.52 20.37
CA TYR A 79 -8.74 -11.16 19.95
C TYR A 79 -8.95 -12.53 20.60
N LYS A 80 -7.87 -13.27 20.87
CA LYS A 80 -7.93 -14.56 21.58
C LYS A 80 -8.32 -14.36 23.04
N GLU A 81 -7.74 -13.37 23.72
CA GLU A 81 -8.06 -13.03 25.11
C GLU A 81 -9.49 -12.51 25.26
N GLU A 82 -9.94 -11.65 24.35
CA GLU A 82 -11.33 -11.18 24.31
C GLU A 82 -12.33 -12.26 23.87
N GLY A 83 -11.84 -13.40 23.39
CA GLY A 83 -12.66 -14.49 22.85
C GLY A 83 -13.49 -14.03 21.66
N LYS A 84 -12.94 -13.21 20.76
CA LYS A 84 -13.62 -12.64 19.60
C LYS A 84 -13.08 -13.19 18.28
N CYS A 85 -13.97 -13.34 17.30
CA CYS A 85 -13.60 -13.68 15.95
C CYS A 85 -12.79 -12.54 15.28
N SER A 86 -11.75 -12.89 14.52
CA SER A 86 -10.95 -11.92 13.75
C SER A 86 -11.65 -11.37 12.49
N GLN A 87 -12.82 -11.89 12.13
CA GLN A 87 -13.54 -11.55 10.89
C GLN A 87 -14.93 -10.98 11.14
N CYS A 88 -15.46 -11.14 12.35
CA CYS A 88 -16.77 -10.63 12.73
C CYS A 88 -16.76 -10.28 14.22
N PRO A 89 -17.69 -9.46 14.72
CA PRO A 89 -17.75 -9.08 16.13
C PRO A 89 -18.27 -10.22 17.04
N GLU A 90 -18.61 -11.39 16.52
CA GLU A 90 -19.10 -12.52 17.30
C GLU A 90 -18.00 -13.15 18.16
N LYS A 91 -18.41 -13.82 19.25
CA LYS A 91 -17.51 -14.58 20.11
C LYS A 91 -16.95 -15.80 19.38
N LEU A 92 -15.76 -16.21 19.79
CA LEU A 92 -15.08 -17.40 19.32
C LEU A 92 -15.74 -18.63 19.94
N ASP A 93 -16.30 -19.50 19.09
CA ASP A 93 -16.96 -20.75 19.50
C ASP A 93 -16.05 -22.00 19.35
N ARG A 94 -14.79 -21.81 18.97
CA ARG A 94 -13.81 -22.87 18.70
C ARG A 94 -12.38 -22.38 18.91
N ASP A 95 -11.45 -23.31 19.07
CA ASP A 95 -10.03 -23.00 18.99
C ASP A 95 -9.65 -22.48 17.59
N GLY A 96 -8.98 -21.32 17.57
CA GLY A 96 -8.50 -20.70 16.35
C GLY A 96 -8.52 -19.18 16.41
N THR A 97 -8.63 -18.55 15.24
CA THR A 97 -8.75 -17.08 15.09
C THR A 97 -10.10 -16.65 14.56
N ARG A 98 -10.98 -17.59 14.21
CA ARG A 98 -12.27 -17.32 13.58
C ARG A 98 -13.37 -18.18 14.20
N CYS A 99 -14.58 -17.62 14.29
CA CYS A 99 -15.78 -18.37 14.65
C CYS A 99 -16.10 -19.44 13.59
N LYS A 100 -16.89 -20.45 13.95
CA LYS A 100 -17.33 -21.52 13.05
C LYS A 100 -18.01 -20.98 11.80
N LYS A 101 -18.90 -19.98 11.94
CA LYS A 101 -19.58 -19.38 10.78
C LYS A 101 -18.61 -18.81 9.74
N CYS A 102 -17.62 -18.03 10.19
CA CYS A 102 -16.60 -17.47 9.31
C CYS A 102 -15.71 -18.56 8.70
N ASN A 103 -15.37 -19.58 9.50
CA ASN A 103 -14.56 -20.71 9.05
C ASN A 103 -15.29 -21.56 7.98
N ASP A 104 -16.57 -21.85 8.20
CA ASP A 104 -17.40 -22.62 7.25
C ASP A 104 -17.60 -21.85 5.95
N LYS A 105 -17.79 -20.52 6.03
CA LYS A 105 -17.87 -19.65 4.85
C LYS A 105 -16.57 -19.69 4.04
N GLU A 106 -15.41 -19.65 4.69
CA GLU A 106 -14.13 -19.76 3.99
C GLU A 106 -13.92 -21.15 3.39
N ASN A 107 -14.24 -22.22 4.13
CA ASN A 107 -14.15 -23.58 3.63
C ASN A 107 -15.04 -23.80 2.40
N LYS A 108 -16.26 -23.23 2.40
CA LYS A 108 -17.15 -23.27 1.23
C LYS A 108 -16.50 -22.60 0.03
N ARG A 109 -15.99 -21.38 0.18
CA ARG A 109 -15.26 -20.65 -0.88
C ARG A 109 -14.05 -21.43 -1.39
N ALA A 110 -13.29 -22.05 -0.50
CA ALA A 110 -12.12 -22.86 -0.87
C ALA A 110 -12.52 -24.11 -1.66
N ARG A 111 -13.64 -24.75 -1.30
CA ARG A 111 -14.20 -25.88 -2.06
C ARG A 111 -14.67 -25.47 -3.44
N GLU A 112 -15.37 -24.33 -3.56
CA GLU A 112 -15.81 -23.78 -4.85
C GLU A 112 -14.61 -23.48 -5.77
N LYS A 113 -13.60 -22.77 -5.26
CA LYS A 113 -12.35 -22.49 -5.99
C LYS A 113 -11.61 -23.73 -6.47
N ARG A 114 -11.68 -24.84 -5.72
CA ARG A 114 -11.06 -26.13 -6.13
C ARG A 114 -11.84 -26.80 -7.25
N LYS A 115 -13.16 -26.61 -7.33
CA LYS A 115 -13.99 -27.11 -8.43
C LYS A 115 -13.76 -26.33 -9.71
N GLU A 116 -13.58 -25.01 -9.63
CA GLU A 116 -13.32 -24.14 -10.79
C GLU A 116 -11.96 -24.41 -11.46
N LYS A 117 -10.99 -24.95 -10.71
CA LYS A 117 -9.65 -25.27 -11.20
C LYS A 117 -9.53 -26.66 -11.84
N LYS A 118 -10.62 -27.42 -11.90
CA LYS A 118 -10.65 -28.82 -12.35
C LYS A 118 -11.47 -28.91 -13.62
#